data_AF-A0A146G490-F1
#
_entry.id   AF-A0A146G490-F1
#
_cell.length_a   1.000
_cell.length_b   1.000
_cell.length_c   1.000
_cell.angle_alpha   90.00
_cell.angle_beta   90.00
_cell.angle_gamma   90.00
#
_symmetry.space_group_name_H-M   'P 1'
#
loop_
_entity.id
_entity.type
_entity.pdbx_description
1 polymer ?
#
loop_
_entity_poly.entity_id
_entity_poly.type
_entity_poly.pdbx_seq_one_letter_code
_entity_poly.pdbx_strand_id
1 'polypeptide(L)'
;MFRSVFPGAAWLLVAASAWAADGAAPDNARAMLLAGVGRACLAAKTPADLETLAVKLDRLPASGDPASMERQRGAVLLVSKWRDYLTAVRAEDNDAAVKALDGLIESTEWVSLMPRSPVLERYAEATKVRWVNYSLKSLEDVDTAIRRLRDFDAKYGLWRDGRAALKEFERLQEIRRQVGQVPAATVEAACRPRADEDPEVSTYKMLLLPLVVASYLDLPEDFRLPPQKGEMTFDYLQRILELAEKKGELVVYWRVLAYRAGLLGDCPAWTTSRLTALDKTLSGLKKEGESQTGAALGDYLEALTKAGIPPQVIVCGEHARQIIETNPEVVQQLAATRQQEMVRARLGMGNRPGMPQDMPGFPGAPAATPGIGTPRYPGERDYDLWRRY
;
A
#
# COMPACT_ATOMS: atom_id res chain seq x y z
N MET A 1 5.41 -50.21 -29.44
CA MET A 1 4.50 -49.03 -29.44
C MET A 1 5.35 -47.78 -29.59
N PHE A 2 4.85 -46.84 -30.39
CA PHE A 2 5.58 -45.83 -31.16
C PHE A 2 6.52 -44.91 -30.36
N ARG A 3 7.79 -44.82 -30.81
CA ARG A 3 8.67 -43.66 -30.60
C ARG A 3 8.43 -42.68 -31.75
N SER A 4 7.85 -41.52 -31.48
CA SER A 4 7.83 -40.38 -32.39
C SER A 4 9.14 -39.59 -32.22
N VAL A 5 10.05 -39.76 -33.18
CA VAL A 5 11.23 -38.89 -33.33
C VAL A 5 10.79 -37.73 -34.20
N PHE A 6 10.65 -36.53 -33.61
CA PHE A 6 10.39 -35.30 -34.36
C PHE A 6 11.65 -34.87 -35.13
N PRO A 7 11.59 -34.67 -36.46
CA PRO A 7 12.71 -34.21 -37.26
C PRO A 7 12.71 -32.67 -37.32
N GLY A 8 13.14 -32.00 -36.25
CA GLY A 8 13.15 -30.53 -36.18
C GLY A 8 14.52 -29.87 -36.38
N ALA A 9 15.61 -30.56 -36.01
CA ALA A 9 16.96 -29.97 -36.00
C ALA A 9 17.86 -30.45 -37.15
N ALA A 10 17.51 -31.54 -37.83
CA ALA A 10 18.35 -32.15 -38.85
C ALA A 10 18.41 -31.35 -40.18
N TRP A 11 17.41 -30.53 -40.47
CA TRP A 11 17.37 -29.76 -41.72
C TRP A 11 18.31 -28.54 -41.76
N LEU A 12 18.84 -28.10 -40.62
CA LEU A 12 19.88 -27.06 -40.56
C LEU A 12 21.31 -27.61 -40.69
N LEU A 13 21.49 -28.94 -40.72
CA LEU A 13 22.81 -29.58 -40.71
C LEU A 13 23.37 -29.91 -42.10
N VAL A 14 22.56 -29.90 -43.17
CA VAL A 14 22.99 -30.35 -44.52
C VAL A 14 23.57 -29.23 -45.39
N ALA A 15 23.36 -27.95 -45.05
CA ALA A 15 23.84 -26.82 -45.88
C ALA A 15 25.32 -26.42 -45.63
N ALA A 16 26.05 -27.12 -44.77
CA ALA A 16 27.36 -26.68 -44.28
C ALA A 16 28.59 -27.19 -45.07
N SER A 17 28.42 -28.11 -46.02
CA SER A 17 29.56 -28.74 -46.73
C SER A 17 29.88 -28.14 -48.12
N ALA A 18 29.23 -27.04 -48.53
CA ALA A 18 29.47 -26.38 -49.82
C ALA A 18 30.02 -24.93 -49.67
N TRP A 19 31.08 -24.73 -48.89
CA TRP A 19 31.51 -23.40 -48.40
C TRP A 19 32.77 -22.82 -49.08
N ALA A 20 33.07 -23.18 -50.34
CA ALA A 20 34.33 -22.76 -50.98
C ALA A 20 34.23 -22.23 -52.42
N ALA A 21 33.05 -21.86 -52.91
CA ALA A 21 32.92 -21.25 -54.24
C ALA A 21 31.82 -20.17 -54.22
N ASP A 22 32.25 -18.91 -54.28
CA ASP A 22 31.50 -17.66 -54.50
C ASP A 22 31.59 -16.67 -53.33
N GLY A 23 32.19 -15.51 -53.60
CA GLY A 23 32.42 -14.41 -52.64
C GLY A 23 31.17 -13.78 -52.02
N ALA A 24 29.96 -14.29 -52.34
CA ALA A 24 28.69 -13.97 -51.68
C ALA A 24 28.36 -14.93 -50.52
N ALA A 25 29.14 -15.98 -50.31
CA ALA A 25 28.89 -17.02 -49.31
C ALA A 25 28.96 -16.55 -47.84
N PRO A 26 29.91 -15.70 -47.38
CA PRO A 26 30.06 -15.43 -45.95
C PRO A 26 28.97 -14.49 -45.40
N ASP A 27 28.51 -13.51 -46.18
CA ASP A 27 27.47 -12.58 -45.75
C ASP A 27 26.08 -13.23 -45.77
N ASN A 28 25.80 -14.07 -46.78
CA ASN A 28 24.58 -14.87 -46.82
C ASN A 28 24.55 -15.88 -45.67
N ALA A 29 25.68 -16.53 -45.38
CA ALA A 29 25.79 -17.43 -44.24
C ALA A 29 25.63 -16.71 -42.89
N ARG A 30 26.20 -15.49 -42.74
CA ARG A 30 25.97 -14.64 -41.57
C ARG A 30 24.49 -14.32 -41.42
N ALA A 31 23.84 -13.86 -42.49
CA ALA A 31 22.43 -13.51 -42.49
C ALA A 31 21.54 -14.71 -42.11
N MET A 32 21.82 -15.90 -42.65
CA MET A 32 21.11 -17.13 -42.30
C MET A 32 21.31 -17.53 -40.84
N LEU A 33 22.55 -17.42 -40.32
CA LEU A 33 22.84 -17.73 -38.93
C LEU A 33 22.11 -16.77 -37.99
N LEU A 34 22.20 -15.46 -38.24
CA LEU A 34 21.54 -14.42 -37.44
C LEU A 34 20.02 -14.54 -37.47
N ALA A 35 19.42 -14.86 -38.61
CA ALA A 35 17.98 -15.08 -38.73
C ALA A 35 17.47 -16.27 -37.89
N GLY A 36 18.33 -17.24 -37.58
CA GLY A 36 18.00 -18.42 -36.77
C GLY A 36 18.13 -18.22 -35.25
N VAL A 37 18.83 -17.18 -34.79
CA VAL A 37 19.23 -17.02 -33.37
C VAL A 37 18.03 -16.97 -32.43
N GLY A 38 17.02 -16.14 -32.73
CA GLY A 38 15.84 -16.01 -31.87
C GLY A 38 15.06 -17.32 -31.75
N ARG A 39 14.89 -18.05 -32.86
CA ARG A 39 14.22 -19.36 -32.85
C ARG A 39 14.99 -20.40 -32.04
N ALA A 40 16.32 -20.42 -32.17
CA ALA A 40 17.17 -21.32 -31.40
C ALA A 40 17.09 -21.03 -29.89
N CYS A 41 17.10 -19.75 -29.49
CA CYS A 41 16.93 -19.37 -28.09
C CYS A 41 15.57 -19.82 -27.54
N LEU A 42 14.47 -19.56 -28.26
CA LEU A 42 13.14 -19.98 -27.81
C LEU A 42 12.98 -21.51 -27.71
N ALA A 43 13.63 -22.27 -28.60
CA ALA A 43 13.58 -23.72 -28.61
C ALA A 43 14.51 -24.40 -27.58
N ALA A 44 15.53 -23.69 -27.08
CA ALA A 44 16.49 -24.23 -26.13
C ALA A 44 15.84 -24.53 -24.77
N LYS A 45 16.11 -25.74 -24.26
CA LYS A 45 15.68 -26.21 -22.94
C LYS A 45 16.83 -26.25 -21.93
N THR A 46 18.05 -26.31 -22.42
CA THR A 46 19.28 -26.42 -21.62
C THR A 46 20.34 -25.48 -22.18
N PRO A 47 21.31 -25.02 -21.37
CA PRO A 47 22.39 -24.18 -21.86
C PRO A 47 23.24 -24.87 -22.94
N ALA A 48 23.35 -26.21 -22.89
CA ALA A 48 24.09 -27.01 -23.87
C ALA A 48 23.47 -26.92 -25.29
N ASP A 49 22.16 -26.70 -25.39
CA ASP A 49 21.46 -26.55 -26.68
C ASP A 49 21.96 -25.33 -27.48
N LEU A 50 22.60 -24.36 -26.80
CA LEU A 50 23.08 -23.10 -27.38
C LEU A 50 24.60 -23.06 -27.59
N GLU A 51 25.37 -24.03 -27.08
CA GLU A 51 26.84 -24.00 -27.15
C GLU A 51 27.36 -23.99 -28.59
N THR A 52 26.78 -24.83 -29.44
CA THR A 52 27.17 -24.88 -30.86
C THR A 52 26.84 -23.58 -31.58
N LEU A 53 25.76 -22.90 -31.20
CA LEU A 53 25.38 -21.61 -31.76
C LEU A 53 26.31 -20.50 -31.27
N ALA A 54 26.64 -20.47 -29.99
CA ALA A 54 27.58 -19.51 -29.40
C ALA A 54 28.95 -19.58 -30.08
N VAL A 55 29.51 -20.80 -30.24
CA VAL A 55 30.81 -21.00 -30.92
C VAL A 55 30.76 -20.53 -32.38
N LYS A 56 29.63 -20.73 -33.07
CA LYS A 56 29.47 -20.25 -34.45
C LYS A 56 29.39 -18.73 -34.53
N LEU A 57 28.70 -18.08 -33.60
CA LEU A 57 28.60 -16.62 -33.54
C LEU A 57 29.95 -15.97 -33.20
N ASP A 58 30.74 -16.56 -32.29
CA ASP A 58 32.07 -16.07 -31.94
C ASP A 58 33.08 -16.19 -33.09
N ARG A 59 32.90 -17.20 -33.96
CA ARG A 59 33.75 -17.45 -35.13
C ARG A 59 33.32 -16.67 -36.38
N LEU A 60 32.22 -15.93 -36.33
CA LEU A 60 31.79 -15.11 -37.47
C LEU A 60 32.81 -13.99 -37.72
N PRO A 61 33.31 -13.84 -38.96
CA PRO A 61 34.18 -12.71 -39.30
C PRO A 61 33.42 -11.39 -39.14
N ALA A 62 34.13 -10.31 -38.80
CA ALA A 62 33.56 -8.99 -38.71
C ALA A 62 32.93 -8.57 -40.06
N SER A 63 31.75 -7.93 -40.01
CA SER A 63 31.12 -7.37 -41.20
C SER A 63 31.70 -5.99 -41.52
N GLY A 64 31.84 -5.67 -42.80
CA GLY A 64 32.06 -4.29 -43.25
C GLY A 64 30.82 -3.42 -43.13
N ASP A 65 29.62 -4.01 -42.97
CA ASP A 65 28.36 -3.31 -42.79
C ASP A 65 28.07 -3.06 -41.29
N PRO A 66 27.91 -1.79 -40.85
CA PRO A 66 27.60 -1.45 -39.46
C PRO A 66 26.33 -2.10 -38.94
N ALA A 67 25.28 -2.24 -39.76
CA ALA A 67 24.02 -2.83 -39.33
C ALA A 67 24.17 -4.34 -39.05
N SER A 68 24.93 -5.03 -39.90
CA SER A 68 25.29 -6.44 -39.69
C SER A 68 26.17 -6.66 -38.45
N MET A 69 27.08 -5.72 -38.15
CA MET A 69 27.90 -5.73 -36.92
C MET A 69 27.04 -5.56 -35.66
N GLU A 70 26.11 -4.61 -35.66
CA GLU A 70 25.18 -4.39 -34.54
C GLU A 70 24.31 -5.63 -34.31
N ARG A 71 23.79 -6.22 -35.39
CA ARG A 71 22.99 -7.44 -35.33
C ARG A 71 23.80 -8.65 -34.82
N GLN A 72 25.09 -8.73 -35.15
CA GLN A 72 25.99 -9.75 -34.61
C GLN A 72 26.23 -9.56 -33.11
N ARG A 73 26.44 -8.32 -32.63
CA ARG A 73 26.56 -8.01 -31.19
C ARG A 73 25.28 -8.37 -30.43
N GLY A 74 24.13 -7.98 -30.97
CA GLY A 74 22.82 -8.34 -30.43
C GLY A 74 22.62 -9.86 -30.34
N ALA A 75 23.11 -10.62 -31.32
CA ALA A 75 23.02 -12.08 -31.31
C ALA A 75 23.91 -12.71 -30.22
N VAL A 76 25.15 -12.24 -30.08
CA VAL A 76 26.06 -12.71 -29.02
C VAL A 76 25.48 -12.39 -27.64
N LEU A 77 24.98 -11.16 -27.43
CA LEU A 77 24.33 -10.76 -26.19
C LEU A 77 23.11 -11.64 -25.88
N LEU A 78 22.24 -11.84 -26.88
CA LEU A 78 21.04 -12.66 -26.74
C LEU A 78 21.38 -14.08 -26.31
N VAL A 79 22.27 -14.75 -27.04
CA VAL A 79 22.66 -16.13 -26.74
C VAL A 79 23.34 -16.25 -25.37
N SER A 80 24.22 -15.29 -25.02
CA SER A 80 24.90 -15.30 -23.71
C SER A 80 23.90 -15.18 -22.57
N LYS A 81 23.05 -14.14 -22.58
CA LYS A 81 22.08 -13.90 -21.50
C LYS A 81 21.01 -14.98 -21.42
N TRP A 82 20.60 -15.52 -22.57
CA TRP A 82 19.64 -16.63 -22.57
C TRP A 82 20.25 -17.92 -22.01
N ARG A 83 21.54 -18.18 -22.28
CA ARG A 83 22.27 -19.28 -21.66
C ARG A 83 22.44 -19.08 -20.15
N ASP A 84 22.74 -17.86 -19.71
CA ASP A 84 22.82 -17.51 -18.28
C ASP A 84 21.47 -17.75 -17.60
N TYR A 85 20.37 -17.32 -18.24
CA TYR A 85 19.01 -17.59 -17.79
C TYR A 85 18.73 -19.10 -17.67
N LEU A 86 19.02 -19.91 -18.70
CA LEU A 86 18.78 -21.36 -18.66
C LEU A 86 19.65 -22.08 -17.61
N THR A 87 20.87 -21.58 -17.39
CA THR A 87 21.77 -22.10 -16.34
C THR A 87 21.21 -21.78 -14.96
N ALA A 88 20.76 -20.55 -14.76
CA ALA A 88 20.16 -20.07 -13.53
C ALA A 88 18.86 -20.82 -13.20
N VAL A 89 17.97 -21.01 -14.20
CA VAL A 89 16.75 -21.82 -14.05
C VAL A 89 17.06 -23.27 -13.64
N ARG A 90 18.10 -23.87 -14.23
CA ARG A 90 18.54 -25.24 -13.85
C ARG A 90 19.15 -25.33 -12.45
N ALA A 91 19.85 -24.28 -12.04
CA ALA A 91 20.43 -24.17 -10.71
C ALA A 91 19.40 -23.73 -9.66
N GLU A 92 18.15 -23.48 -10.06
CA GLU A 92 17.09 -22.91 -9.23
C GLU A 92 17.48 -21.53 -8.64
N ASP A 93 18.41 -20.82 -9.29
CA ASP A 93 18.89 -19.48 -8.90
C ASP A 93 18.08 -18.39 -9.62
N ASN A 94 16.97 -18.00 -9.00
CA ASN A 94 16.05 -17.02 -9.57
C ASN A 94 16.66 -15.60 -9.68
N ASP A 95 17.58 -15.22 -8.79
CA ASP A 95 18.25 -13.91 -8.85
C ASP A 95 19.15 -13.82 -10.07
N ALA A 96 19.92 -14.87 -10.34
CA ALA A 96 20.71 -14.98 -11.57
C ALA A 96 19.81 -15.01 -12.82
N ALA A 97 18.65 -15.69 -12.75
CA ALA A 97 17.72 -15.76 -13.87
C ALA A 97 17.11 -14.39 -14.20
N VAL A 98 16.64 -13.65 -13.19
CA VAL A 98 16.11 -12.29 -13.33
C VAL A 98 17.19 -11.35 -13.85
N LYS A 99 18.40 -11.38 -13.27
CA LYS A 99 19.52 -10.54 -13.72
C LYS A 99 19.93 -10.82 -15.17
N ALA A 100 19.83 -12.07 -15.62
CA ALA A 100 20.09 -12.42 -17.01
C ALA A 100 19.02 -11.85 -17.95
N LEU A 101 17.74 -11.92 -17.56
CA LEU A 101 16.62 -11.37 -18.33
C LEU A 101 16.57 -9.82 -18.31
N ASP A 102 16.90 -9.19 -17.19
CA ASP A 102 17.02 -7.72 -17.08
C ASP A 102 18.08 -7.19 -18.04
N GLY A 103 19.23 -7.87 -18.12
CA GLY A 103 20.27 -7.51 -19.08
C GLY A 103 19.81 -7.60 -20.55
N LEU A 104 18.77 -8.39 -20.86
CA LEU A 104 18.10 -8.36 -22.16
C LEU A 104 17.11 -7.20 -22.25
N ILE A 105 16.30 -6.96 -21.21
CA ILE A 105 15.30 -5.89 -21.22
C ILE A 105 15.95 -4.51 -21.40
N GLU A 106 17.11 -4.27 -20.77
CA GLU A 106 17.86 -3.01 -20.85
C GLU A 106 18.50 -2.75 -22.22
N SER A 107 18.73 -3.79 -23.03
CA SER A 107 19.38 -3.67 -24.34
C SER A 107 18.38 -3.73 -25.50
N THR A 108 18.57 -2.86 -26.50
CA THR A 108 17.78 -2.87 -27.73
C THR A 108 18.40 -3.68 -28.88
N GLU A 109 19.68 -4.07 -28.76
CA GLU A 109 20.47 -4.62 -29.86
C GLU A 109 19.96 -5.97 -30.39
N TRP A 110 19.29 -6.76 -29.54
CA TRP A 110 18.77 -8.08 -29.90
C TRP A 110 17.33 -8.07 -30.43
N VAL A 111 16.61 -6.95 -30.34
CA VAL A 111 15.17 -6.87 -30.61
C VAL A 111 14.84 -7.20 -32.08
N SER A 112 15.78 -7.00 -32.99
CA SER A 112 15.65 -7.37 -34.41
C SER A 112 15.79 -8.88 -34.68
N LEU A 113 16.18 -9.67 -33.67
CA LEU A 113 16.44 -11.11 -33.75
C LEU A 113 15.33 -11.94 -33.10
N MET A 114 14.60 -11.39 -32.13
CA MET A 114 13.56 -12.08 -31.38
C MET A 114 12.50 -11.09 -30.85
N PRO A 115 11.21 -11.45 -30.82
CA PRO A 115 10.18 -10.64 -30.18
C PRO A 115 10.47 -10.40 -28.69
N ARG A 116 10.05 -9.26 -28.13
CA ARG A 116 10.22 -8.96 -26.70
C ARG A 116 9.30 -9.75 -25.78
N SER A 117 8.11 -10.16 -26.27
CA SER A 117 7.10 -10.80 -25.44
C SER A 117 7.57 -12.04 -24.69
N PRO A 118 8.34 -12.99 -25.27
CA PRO A 118 8.77 -14.19 -24.54
C PRO A 118 9.78 -13.88 -23.44
N VAL A 119 10.58 -12.82 -23.59
CA VAL A 119 11.52 -12.36 -22.54
C VAL A 119 10.73 -11.79 -21.38
N LEU A 120 9.74 -10.94 -21.67
CA LEU A 120 8.87 -10.33 -20.67
C LEU A 120 7.98 -11.37 -19.97
N GLU A 121 7.49 -12.37 -20.68
CA GLU A 121 6.72 -13.48 -20.10
C GLU A 121 7.56 -14.30 -19.13
N ARG A 122 8.78 -14.68 -19.52
CA ARG A 122 9.70 -15.41 -18.64
C ARG A 122 10.22 -14.57 -17.48
N TYR A 123 10.39 -13.27 -17.70
CA TYR A 123 10.70 -12.32 -16.64
C TYR A 123 9.54 -12.23 -15.65
N ALA A 124 8.32 -12.08 -16.14
CA ALA A 124 7.11 -12.13 -15.32
C ALA A 124 6.97 -13.48 -14.59
N GLU A 125 7.33 -14.60 -15.21
CA GLU A 125 7.32 -15.92 -14.56
C GLU A 125 8.38 -16.04 -13.47
N ALA A 126 9.64 -15.70 -13.77
CA ALA A 126 10.74 -15.69 -12.80
C ALA A 126 10.49 -14.74 -11.62
N THR A 127 9.74 -13.66 -11.84
CA THR A 127 9.28 -12.75 -10.79
C THR A 127 7.99 -13.22 -10.10
N LYS A 128 7.11 -14.00 -10.76
CA LYS A 128 5.86 -14.56 -10.20
C LYS A 128 6.10 -15.75 -9.27
N VAL A 129 7.14 -16.55 -9.46
CA VAL A 129 7.53 -17.63 -8.52
C VAL A 129 7.88 -17.08 -7.12
N ARG A 130 7.86 -15.76 -6.96
CA ARG A 130 8.42 -15.02 -5.84
C ARG A 130 7.45 -14.59 -4.73
N TRP A 131 6.29 -15.22 -4.59
CA TRP A 131 5.51 -15.08 -3.37
C TRP A 131 5.13 -16.46 -2.83
N VAL A 132 5.70 -16.81 -1.68
CA VAL A 132 5.07 -17.82 -0.82
C VAL A 132 3.72 -17.24 -0.47
N ASN A 133 2.63 -17.78 -1.03
CA ASN A 133 1.30 -17.37 -0.60
C ASN A 133 1.07 -17.94 0.80
N TYR A 134 1.13 -17.07 1.81
CA TYR A 134 0.74 -17.37 3.18
C TYR A 134 -0.44 -16.46 3.54
N SER A 135 -1.64 -17.01 3.53
CA SER A 135 -2.81 -16.25 3.99
C SER A 135 -2.73 -16.06 5.50
N LEU A 136 -2.61 -14.81 5.95
CA LEU A 136 -2.67 -14.45 7.35
C LEU A 136 -4.13 -14.27 7.79
N LYS A 137 -4.71 -15.29 8.42
CA LYS A 137 -6.08 -15.24 8.98
C LYS A 137 -6.08 -15.01 10.48
N SER A 138 -4.97 -15.29 11.13
CA SER A 138 -4.81 -15.16 12.56
C SER A 138 -3.37 -14.82 12.92
N LEU A 139 -3.17 -14.34 14.15
CA LEU A 139 -1.83 -14.09 14.68
C LEU A 139 -0.99 -15.38 14.75
N GLU A 140 -1.60 -16.56 14.89
CA GLU A 140 -0.89 -17.86 14.93
C GLU A 140 -0.29 -18.23 13.56
N ASP A 141 -0.90 -17.77 12.47
CA ASP A 141 -0.44 -18.08 11.10
C ASP A 141 0.89 -17.38 10.78
N VAL A 142 1.23 -16.32 11.51
CA VAL A 142 2.42 -15.51 11.27
C VAL A 142 3.69 -16.26 11.61
N ASP A 143 3.68 -17.06 12.69
CA ASP A 143 4.83 -17.90 13.05
C ASP A 143 5.10 -18.95 11.96
N THR A 144 4.04 -19.39 11.28
CA THR A 144 4.13 -20.28 10.13
C THR A 144 4.62 -19.55 8.88
N ALA A 145 4.14 -18.32 8.65
CA ALA A 145 4.60 -17.47 7.55
C ALA A 145 6.10 -17.14 7.66
N ILE A 146 6.57 -16.70 8.84
CA ILE A 146 7.99 -16.41 9.09
C ILE A 146 8.84 -17.66 8.85
N ARG A 147 8.43 -18.83 9.37
CA ARG A 147 9.15 -20.09 9.12
C ARG A 147 9.22 -20.42 7.64
N ARG A 148 8.10 -20.35 6.92
CA ARG A 148 8.06 -20.61 5.47
C ARG A 148 8.92 -19.62 4.69
N LEU A 149 8.92 -18.35 5.06
CA LEU A 149 9.76 -17.33 4.44
C LEU A 149 11.24 -17.60 4.69
N ARG A 150 11.65 -17.96 5.92
CA ARG A 150 13.03 -18.34 6.24
C ARG A 150 13.48 -19.59 5.51
N ASP A 151 12.65 -20.64 5.51
CA ASP A 151 12.93 -21.88 4.80
C ASP A 151 13.08 -21.65 3.29
N PHE A 152 12.26 -20.74 2.75
CA PHE A 152 12.34 -20.34 1.35
C PHE A 152 13.59 -19.51 1.06
N ASP A 153 13.91 -18.52 1.91
CA ASP A 153 15.13 -17.71 1.79
C ASP A 153 16.39 -18.58 1.80
N ALA A 154 16.45 -19.55 2.71
CA ALA A 154 17.57 -20.47 2.84
C ALA A 154 17.74 -21.41 1.63
N LYS A 155 16.65 -21.79 0.96
CA LYS A 155 16.67 -22.73 -0.18
C LYS A 155 16.81 -22.05 -1.53
N TYR A 156 16.14 -20.92 -1.73
CA TYR A 156 15.92 -20.31 -3.04
C TYR A 156 16.28 -18.82 -3.09
N GLY A 157 16.50 -18.18 -1.93
CA GLY A 157 16.71 -16.74 -1.81
C GLY A 157 15.43 -15.91 -1.97
N LEU A 158 15.18 -14.99 -1.04
CA LEU A 158 14.09 -14.03 -1.14
C LEU A 158 14.51 -12.76 -1.91
N TRP A 159 13.56 -12.14 -2.60
CA TRP A 159 13.81 -10.83 -3.19
C TRP A 159 14.05 -9.76 -2.15
N ARG A 160 14.44 -8.57 -2.61
CA ARG A 160 14.50 -7.37 -1.79
C ARG A 160 13.20 -7.16 -1.01
N ASP A 161 12.05 -7.26 -1.67
CA ASP A 161 10.75 -7.02 -1.05
C ASP A 161 10.35 -8.15 -0.09
N GLY A 162 10.60 -9.41 -0.47
CA GLY A 162 10.39 -10.56 0.42
C GLY A 162 11.28 -10.52 1.68
N ARG A 163 12.54 -10.07 1.55
CA ARG A 163 13.44 -9.85 2.70
C ARG A 163 12.99 -8.68 3.57
N ALA A 164 12.48 -7.61 2.96
CA ALA A 164 11.91 -6.48 3.70
C ALA A 164 10.67 -6.92 4.49
N ALA A 165 9.76 -7.67 3.86
CA ALA A 165 8.57 -8.23 4.50
C ALA A 165 8.95 -9.20 5.63
N LEU A 166 9.89 -10.13 5.41
CA LEU A 166 10.37 -11.04 6.46
C LEU A 166 10.90 -10.27 7.68
N LYS A 167 11.75 -9.27 7.48
CA LYS A 167 12.27 -8.42 8.57
C LYS A 167 11.15 -7.72 9.33
N GLU A 168 10.15 -7.22 8.61
CA GLU A 168 9.02 -6.53 9.23
C GLU A 168 8.13 -7.52 10.00
N PHE A 169 7.87 -8.72 9.48
CA PHE A 169 7.16 -9.77 10.22
C PHE A 169 7.90 -10.19 11.49
N GLU A 170 9.22 -10.36 11.43
CA GLU A 170 10.04 -10.69 12.60
C GLU A 170 9.98 -9.56 13.65
N ARG A 171 10.06 -8.31 13.21
CA ARG A 171 9.92 -7.14 14.09
C ARG A 171 8.54 -7.10 14.75
N LEU A 172 7.48 -7.28 13.97
CA LEU A 172 6.10 -7.26 14.47
C LEU A 172 5.81 -8.47 15.38
N GLN A 173 6.44 -9.63 15.14
CA GLN A 173 6.39 -10.78 16.04
C GLN A 173 7.08 -10.48 17.38
N GLU A 174 8.21 -9.79 17.36
CA GLU A 174 8.88 -9.38 18.59
C GLU A 174 8.02 -8.38 19.37
N ILE A 175 7.45 -7.39 18.69
CA ILE A 175 6.49 -6.46 19.29
C ILE A 175 5.33 -7.23 19.92
N ARG A 176 4.75 -8.21 19.21
CA ARG A 176 3.67 -9.07 19.72
C ARG A 176 4.05 -9.76 21.03
N ARG A 177 5.27 -10.32 21.13
CA ARG A 177 5.75 -11.00 22.35
C ARG A 177 5.90 -10.07 23.54
N GLN A 178 6.18 -8.79 23.26
CA GLN A 178 6.36 -7.75 24.27
C GLN A 178 5.07 -6.94 24.52
N VAL A 179 3.95 -7.30 23.89
CA VAL A 179 2.65 -6.68 24.16
C VAL A 179 2.30 -6.90 25.63
N GLY A 180 2.19 -5.80 26.37
CA GLY A 180 1.99 -5.78 27.83
C GLY A 180 3.21 -5.33 28.63
N GLN A 181 4.41 -5.36 28.05
CA GLN A 181 5.63 -4.81 28.65
C GLN A 181 5.99 -3.43 28.07
N VAL A 182 5.59 -3.19 26.84
CA VAL A 182 5.84 -1.94 26.10
C VAL A 182 4.60 -1.02 26.19
N PRO A 183 4.78 0.31 26.28
CA PRO A 183 3.66 1.26 26.25
C PRO A 183 2.77 1.07 25.03
N ALA A 184 1.45 1.15 25.22
CA ALA A 184 0.47 0.93 24.14
C ALA A 184 0.70 1.86 22.93
N ALA A 185 1.13 3.10 23.16
CA ALA A 185 1.45 4.06 22.10
C ALA A 185 2.61 3.61 21.21
N THR A 186 3.63 2.95 21.77
CA THR A 186 4.76 2.44 20.99
C THR A 186 4.33 1.26 20.11
N VAL A 187 3.46 0.40 20.63
CA VAL A 187 2.90 -0.72 19.85
C VAL A 187 1.99 -0.21 18.74
N GLU A 188 1.10 0.75 19.04
CA GLU A 188 0.23 1.38 18.03
C GLU A 188 1.06 2.03 16.92
N ALA A 189 2.06 2.84 17.26
CA ALA A 189 2.88 3.54 16.27
C ALA A 189 3.62 2.60 15.33
N ALA A 190 4.07 1.44 15.84
CA ALA A 190 4.71 0.41 15.02
C ALA A 190 3.71 -0.38 14.16
N CYS A 191 2.49 -0.59 14.68
CA CYS A 191 1.43 -1.34 14.01
C CYS A 191 0.50 -0.45 13.19
N ARG A 192 0.75 0.85 13.06
CA ARG A 192 -0.06 1.72 12.20
C ARG A 192 0.22 1.41 10.72
N PRO A 193 -0.82 1.08 9.92
CA PRO A 193 -0.63 0.81 8.50
C PRO A 193 -0.16 2.06 7.73
N ARG A 194 0.73 1.85 6.75
CA ARG A 194 1.20 2.88 5.83
C ARG A 194 0.62 2.66 4.43
N ALA A 195 0.47 3.74 3.66
CA ALA A 195 -0.18 3.68 2.35
C ALA A 195 0.63 2.88 1.30
N ASP A 196 1.94 2.78 1.49
CA ASP A 196 2.90 2.14 0.57
C ASP A 196 3.43 0.80 1.10
N GLU A 197 2.82 0.23 2.15
CA GLU A 197 3.28 -1.03 2.72
C GLU A 197 2.69 -2.27 2.06
N ASP A 198 3.37 -3.39 2.22
CA ASP A 198 2.93 -4.69 1.72
C ASP A 198 1.56 -5.07 2.34
N PRO A 199 0.59 -5.57 1.54
CA PRO A 199 -0.74 -5.92 2.03
C PRO A 199 -0.76 -6.99 3.15
N GLU A 200 0.18 -7.93 3.15
CA GLU A 200 0.26 -8.96 4.19
C GLU A 200 0.83 -8.37 5.49
N VAL A 201 1.79 -7.43 5.38
CA VAL A 201 2.29 -6.66 6.52
C VAL A 201 1.17 -5.82 7.12
N SER A 202 0.38 -5.14 6.28
CA SER A 202 -0.83 -4.40 6.70
C SER A 202 -1.80 -5.31 7.44
N THR A 203 -2.06 -6.49 6.88
CA THR A 203 -2.96 -7.48 7.48
C THR A 203 -2.47 -7.89 8.86
N TYR A 204 -1.17 -8.17 9.02
CA TYR A 204 -0.62 -8.54 10.33
C TYR A 204 -0.71 -7.43 11.36
N LYS A 205 -0.37 -6.20 10.97
CA LYS A 205 -0.54 -5.01 11.79
C LYS A 205 -1.99 -4.86 12.28
N MET A 206 -2.95 -5.07 11.38
CA MET A 206 -4.37 -5.01 11.67
C MET A 206 -4.88 -6.17 12.55
N LEU A 207 -4.18 -7.30 12.61
CA LEU A 207 -4.43 -8.38 13.57
C LEU A 207 -3.80 -8.09 14.95
N LEU A 208 -2.75 -7.26 15.02
CA LEU A 208 -2.03 -6.94 16.26
C LEU A 208 -2.65 -5.79 17.04
N LEU A 209 -3.09 -4.74 16.34
CA LEU A 209 -3.69 -3.54 16.94
C LEU A 209 -4.82 -3.83 17.96
N PRO A 210 -5.73 -4.82 17.77
CA PRO A 210 -6.76 -5.14 18.76
C PRO A 210 -6.21 -5.45 20.16
N LEU A 211 -4.95 -5.88 20.28
CA LEU A 211 -4.33 -6.19 21.57
C LEU A 211 -3.99 -4.94 22.40
N VAL A 212 -3.89 -3.76 21.78
CA VAL A 212 -3.41 -2.54 22.44
C VAL A 212 -4.32 -1.34 22.28
N VAL A 213 -5.21 -1.34 21.26
CA VAL A 213 -5.99 -0.15 20.91
C VAL A 213 -6.87 0.35 22.06
N ALA A 214 -7.51 -0.54 22.82
CA ALA A 214 -8.33 -0.11 23.96
C ALA A 214 -7.50 0.60 25.06
N SER A 215 -6.26 0.17 25.29
CA SER A 215 -5.34 0.81 26.23
C SER A 215 -4.76 2.11 25.66
N TYR A 216 -4.46 2.13 24.36
CA TYR A 216 -3.96 3.32 23.66
C TYR A 216 -4.97 4.47 23.68
N LEU A 217 -6.26 4.16 23.47
CA LEU A 217 -7.36 5.13 23.53
C LEU A 217 -7.81 5.46 24.95
N ASP A 218 -7.14 4.91 25.96
CA ASP A 218 -7.48 5.06 27.37
C ASP A 218 -8.97 4.78 27.64
N LEU A 219 -9.46 3.66 27.10
CA LEU A 219 -10.85 3.26 27.29
C LEU A 219 -11.09 2.76 28.72
N PRO A 220 -12.28 2.98 29.30
CA PRO A 220 -12.65 2.38 30.58
C PRO A 220 -12.60 0.84 30.54
N GLU A 221 -12.36 0.19 31.69
CA GLU A 221 -12.23 -1.28 31.81
C GLU A 221 -13.38 -2.04 31.14
N ASP A 222 -14.60 -1.54 31.30
CA ASP A 222 -15.83 -2.04 30.69
C ASP A 222 -15.83 -2.12 29.15
N PHE A 223 -14.90 -1.40 28.50
CA PHE A 223 -14.72 -1.35 27.05
C PHE A 223 -13.42 -2.00 26.57
N ARG A 224 -12.58 -2.49 27.49
CA ARG A 224 -11.35 -3.24 27.19
C ARG A 224 -11.66 -4.69 26.87
N LEU A 225 -12.46 -4.89 25.83
CA LEU A 225 -12.86 -6.22 25.38
C LEU A 225 -11.63 -7.01 24.91
N PRO A 226 -11.52 -8.30 25.23
CA PRO A 226 -10.49 -9.13 24.63
C PRO A 226 -10.80 -9.33 23.13
N PRO A 227 -9.77 -9.33 22.26
CA PRO A 227 -9.96 -9.59 20.85
C PRO A 227 -10.34 -11.06 20.61
N GLN A 228 -11.18 -11.29 19.61
CA GLN A 228 -11.56 -12.62 19.15
C GLN A 228 -10.48 -13.21 18.23
N LYS A 229 -10.49 -14.54 18.06
CA LYS A 229 -9.52 -15.23 17.21
C LYS A 229 -9.67 -14.78 15.75
N GLY A 230 -8.59 -14.24 15.17
CA GLY A 230 -8.57 -13.77 13.79
C GLY A 230 -9.33 -12.45 13.57
N GLU A 231 -9.70 -11.77 14.65
CA GLU A 231 -10.42 -10.51 14.57
C GLU A 231 -9.50 -9.40 14.06
N MET A 232 -9.95 -8.70 13.02
CA MET A 232 -9.26 -7.54 12.49
C MET A 232 -9.59 -6.30 13.31
N THR A 233 -8.71 -5.29 13.28
CA THR A 233 -8.91 -4.01 14.00
C THR A 233 -10.26 -3.37 13.71
N PHE A 234 -10.73 -3.38 12.47
CA PHE A 234 -12.01 -2.76 12.14
C PHE A 234 -13.20 -3.47 12.80
N ASP A 235 -13.17 -4.81 12.85
CA ASP A 235 -14.22 -5.61 13.48
C ASP A 235 -14.21 -5.43 15.00
N TYR A 236 -13.00 -5.41 15.60
CA TYR A 236 -12.81 -5.12 17.01
C TYR A 236 -13.36 -3.74 17.40
N LEU A 237 -13.00 -2.70 16.65
CA LEU A 237 -13.49 -1.33 16.91
C LEU A 237 -15.00 -1.23 16.70
N GLN A 238 -15.56 -1.94 15.73
CA GLN A 238 -16.99 -1.98 15.48
C GLN A 238 -17.75 -2.55 16.69
N ARG A 239 -17.26 -3.63 17.30
CA ARG A 239 -17.84 -4.16 18.55
C ARG A 239 -17.80 -3.17 19.70
N ILE A 240 -16.71 -2.42 19.84
CA ILE A 240 -16.61 -1.38 20.89
C ILE A 240 -17.60 -0.25 20.60
N LEU A 241 -17.75 0.20 19.34
CA LEU A 241 -18.74 1.20 18.96
C LEU A 241 -20.17 0.75 19.29
N GLU A 242 -20.51 -0.50 18.98
CA GLU A 242 -21.82 -1.07 19.32
C GLU A 242 -22.06 -1.16 20.82
N LEU A 243 -21.03 -1.50 21.60
CA LEU A 243 -21.12 -1.51 23.05
C LEU A 243 -21.29 -0.08 23.62
N ALA A 244 -20.56 0.88 23.08
CA ALA A 244 -20.62 2.28 23.50
C ALA A 244 -21.99 2.89 23.16
N GLU A 245 -22.53 2.57 21.98
CA GLU A 245 -23.88 2.98 21.59
C GLU A 245 -24.95 2.39 22.52
N LYS A 246 -24.85 1.10 22.85
CA LYS A 246 -25.79 0.44 23.78
C LYS A 246 -25.74 1.01 25.20
N LYS A 247 -24.54 1.37 25.67
CA LYS A 247 -24.34 1.98 27.00
C LYS A 247 -24.60 3.50 27.02
N GLY A 248 -24.69 4.14 25.84
CA GLY A 248 -24.80 5.59 25.73
C GLY A 248 -23.51 6.36 26.02
N GLU A 249 -22.35 5.69 25.95
CA GLU A 249 -21.04 6.27 26.30
C GLU A 249 -20.45 7.07 25.14
N LEU A 250 -20.85 8.34 25.05
CA LEU A 250 -20.53 9.22 23.91
C LEU A 250 -19.03 9.47 23.72
N VAL A 251 -18.28 9.63 24.82
CA VAL A 251 -16.83 9.88 24.77
C VAL A 251 -16.09 8.67 24.22
N VAL A 252 -16.45 7.46 24.67
CA VAL A 252 -15.88 6.21 24.16
C VAL A 252 -16.20 6.05 22.68
N TYR A 253 -17.46 6.26 22.30
CA TYR A 253 -17.88 6.17 20.91
C TYR A 253 -17.08 7.13 20.02
N TRP A 254 -16.94 8.38 20.44
CA TRP A 254 -16.16 9.39 19.72
C TRP A 254 -14.69 8.99 19.58
N ARG A 255 -14.01 8.59 20.66
CA ARG A 255 -12.59 8.17 20.63
C ARG A 255 -12.36 7.03 19.64
N VAL A 256 -13.22 6.02 19.70
CA VAL A 256 -13.12 4.84 18.83
C VAL A 256 -13.42 5.19 17.37
N LEU A 257 -14.44 6.02 17.12
CA LEU A 257 -14.79 6.43 15.77
C LEU A 257 -13.69 7.30 15.15
N ALA A 258 -13.11 8.22 15.92
CA ALA A 258 -12.02 9.09 15.47
C ALA A 258 -10.75 8.28 15.14
N TYR A 259 -10.41 7.30 15.98
CA TYR A 259 -9.30 6.40 15.73
C TYR A 259 -9.53 5.54 14.46
N ARG A 260 -10.73 4.96 14.33
CA ARG A 260 -11.12 4.19 13.13
C ARG A 260 -11.03 5.02 11.86
N ALA A 261 -11.50 6.27 11.90
CA ALA A 261 -11.40 7.22 10.81
C ALA A 261 -9.93 7.49 10.43
N GLY A 262 -9.06 7.67 11.43
CA GLY A 262 -7.61 7.85 11.24
C GLY A 262 -6.87 6.66 10.64
N LEU A 263 -7.43 5.44 10.75
CA LEU A 263 -6.89 4.23 10.10
C LEU A 263 -7.33 4.08 8.63
N LEU A 264 -8.52 4.57 8.27
CA LEU A 264 -9.04 4.44 6.90
C LEU A 264 -8.30 5.30 5.88
N GLY A 265 -7.63 6.37 6.31
CA GLY A 265 -7.00 7.36 5.43
C GLY A 265 -8.03 8.27 4.73
N ASP A 266 -9.01 7.66 4.06
CA ASP A 266 -10.16 8.31 3.44
C ASP A 266 -11.44 8.06 4.26
N CYS A 267 -11.86 9.09 4.99
CA CYS A 267 -13.04 9.02 5.86
C CYS A 267 -14.33 9.26 5.05
N PRO A 268 -15.30 8.33 5.08
CA PRO A 268 -16.61 8.55 4.48
C PRO A 268 -17.30 9.79 5.05
N ALA A 269 -18.05 10.52 4.21
CA ALA A 269 -18.75 11.74 4.62
C ALA A 269 -19.68 11.55 5.84
N TRP A 270 -20.30 10.36 5.97
CA TRP A 270 -21.14 10.04 7.13
C TRP A 270 -20.33 9.92 8.43
N THR A 271 -19.08 9.44 8.37
CA THR A 271 -18.18 9.35 9.52
C THR A 271 -17.79 10.74 10.01
N THR A 272 -17.43 11.63 9.09
CA THR A 272 -17.13 13.04 9.39
C THR A 272 -18.35 13.75 9.99
N SER A 273 -19.54 13.51 9.44
CA SER A 273 -20.80 14.08 9.95
C SER A 273 -21.10 13.62 11.38
N ARG A 274 -20.91 12.32 11.67
CA ARG A 274 -21.07 11.75 13.02
C ARG A 274 -20.06 12.29 14.01
N LEU A 275 -18.78 12.38 13.64
CA LEU A 275 -17.75 12.97 14.48
C LEU A 275 -18.08 14.43 14.81
N THR A 276 -18.50 15.21 13.81
CA THR A 276 -18.95 16.60 14.01
C THR A 276 -20.13 16.69 14.97
N ALA A 277 -21.12 15.79 14.83
CA ALA A 277 -22.28 15.74 15.73
C ALA A 277 -21.85 15.46 17.18
N LEU A 278 -20.94 14.51 17.38
CA LEU A 278 -20.39 14.15 18.69
C LEU A 278 -19.54 15.28 19.28
N ASP A 279 -18.66 15.90 18.49
CA ASP A 279 -17.84 17.05 18.91
C ASP A 279 -18.72 18.18 19.44
N LYS A 280 -19.79 18.52 18.71
CA LYS A 280 -20.75 19.55 19.09
C LYS A 280 -21.52 19.17 20.34
N THR A 281 -21.90 17.89 20.48
CA THR A 281 -22.58 17.40 21.69
C THR A 281 -21.69 17.53 22.92
N LEU A 282 -20.44 17.07 22.84
CA LEU A 282 -19.49 17.11 23.95
C LEU A 282 -19.08 18.55 24.29
N SER A 283 -18.92 19.41 23.28
CA SER A 283 -18.70 20.85 23.45
C SER A 283 -19.89 21.52 24.15
N GLY A 284 -21.12 21.16 23.77
CA GLY A 284 -22.34 21.64 24.41
C GLY A 284 -22.38 21.28 25.90
N LEU A 285 -22.13 20.01 26.24
CA LEU A 285 -22.10 19.53 27.63
C LEU A 285 -21.06 20.28 28.48
N LYS A 286 -19.87 20.49 27.92
CA LYS A 286 -18.82 21.26 28.60
C LYS A 286 -19.25 22.71 28.85
N LYS A 287 -19.76 23.40 27.83
CA LYS A 287 -20.22 24.79 27.93
C LYS A 287 -21.38 24.95 28.91
N GLU A 288 -22.28 23.98 28.95
CA GLU A 288 -23.38 23.95 29.91
C GLU A 288 -22.84 23.83 31.34
N GLY A 289 -21.86 22.95 31.58
CA GLY A 289 -21.16 22.85 32.87
C GLY A 289 -20.42 24.15 33.27
N GLU A 290 -19.97 24.93 32.29
CA GLU A 290 -19.36 26.26 32.47
C GLU A 290 -20.41 27.41 32.54
N SER A 291 -21.71 27.09 32.63
CA SER A 291 -22.81 28.06 32.67
C SER A 291 -22.96 28.94 31.42
N GLN A 292 -22.39 28.54 30.28
CA GLN A 292 -22.53 29.22 28.99
C GLN A 292 -23.74 28.69 28.20
N THR A 293 -24.94 28.84 28.78
CA THR A 293 -26.19 28.20 28.31
C THR A 293 -26.54 28.52 26.85
N GLY A 294 -26.33 29.75 26.39
CA GLY A 294 -26.58 30.12 24.98
C GLY A 294 -25.62 29.48 23.99
N ALA A 295 -24.34 29.36 24.35
CA ALA A 295 -23.35 28.70 23.52
C ALA A 295 -23.57 27.18 23.49
N ALA A 296 -23.95 26.59 24.63
CA ALA A 296 -24.32 25.18 24.73
C ALA A 296 -25.53 24.85 23.86
N LEU A 297 -26.61 25.64 23.96
CA LEU A 297 -27.80 25.49 23.12
C LEU A 297 -27.47 25.57 21.62
N GLY A 298 -26.61 26.51 21.23
CA GLY A 298 -26.13 26.64 19.86
C GLY A 298 -25.46 25.36 19.33
N ASP A 299 -24.58 24.77 20.13
CA ASP A 299 -23.88 23.54 19.79
C ASP A 299 -24.82 22.32 19.74
N TYR A 300 -25.75 22.17 20.69
CA TYR A 300 -26.74 21.08 20.65
C TYR A 300 -27.65 21.15 19.42
N LEU A 301 -28.14 22.34 19.09
CA LEU A 301 -28.96 22.53 17.89
C LEU A 301 -28.16 22.25 16.62
N GLU A 302 -26.88 22.64 16.56
CA GLU A 302 -26.03 22.30 15.43
C GLU A 302 -25.79 20.79 15.33
N ALA A 303 -25.53 20.11 16.45
CA ALA A 303 -25.35 18.66 16.52
C ALA A 303 -26.59 17.91 15.99
N LEU A 304 -27.80 18.36 16.34
CA LEU A 304 -29.07 17.78 15.88
C LEU A 304 -29.34 17.96 14.37
N THR A 305 -28.66 18.90 13.70
CA THR A 305 -28.75 19.04 12.24
C THR A 305 -27.82 18.08 11.47
N LYS A 306 -26.94 17.37 12.17
CA LYS A 306 -25.97 16.44 11.58
C LYS A 306 -26.47 15.00 11.70
N ALA A 307 -25.87 14.10 10.94
CA ALA A 307 -26.15 12.67 11.05
C ALA A 307 -25.49 12.13 12.32
N GLY A 308 -26.24 12.06 13.40
CA GLY A 308 -25.78 11.61 14.72
C GLY A 308 -25.96 10.11 14.98
N ILE A 309 -25.74 9.72 16.23
CA ILE A 309 -26.08 8.39 16.76
C ILE A 309 -27.26 8.52 17.75
N PRO A 310 -28.10 7.48 17.93
CA PRO A 310 -29.29 7.60 18.76
C PRO A 310 -29.04 8.13 20.18
N PRO A 311 -28.02 7.65 20.94
CA PRO A 311 -27.74 8.19 22.27
C PRO A 311 -27.37 9.68 22.25
N GLN A 312 -26.62 10.11 21.24
CA GLN A 312 -26.22 11.51 21.08
C GLN A 312 -27.43 12.41 20.81
N VAL A 313 -28.37 11.96 19.99
CA VAL A 313 -29.60 12.69 19.68
C VAL A 313 -30.48 12.86 20.93
N ILE A 314 -30.58 11.81 21.75
CA ILE A 314 -31.32 11.84 23.03
C ILE A 314 -30.71 12.89 23.95
N VAL A 315 -29.41 12.79 24.22
CA VAL A 315 -28.69 13.73 25.11
C VAL A 315 -28.83 15.17 24.61
N CYS A 316 -28.57 15.44 23.33
CA CYS A 316 -28.73 16.79 22.77
C CYS A 316 -30.17 17.30 22.88
N GLY A 317 -31.15 16.45 22.58
CA GLY A 317 -32.56 16.82 22.62
C GLY A 317 -33.04 17.17 24.02
N GLU A 318 -32.67 16.36 25.02
CA GLU A 318 -33.04 16.57 26.42
C GLU A 318 -32.41 17.86 26.98
N HIS A 319 -31.10 18.02 26.81
CA HIS A 319 -30.39 19.22 27.30
C HIS A 319 -30.84 20.49 26.58
N ALA A 320 -31.02 20.45 25.26
CA ALA A 320 -31.56 21.60 24.52
C ALA A 320 -32.97 21.96 24.99
N ARG A 321 -33.85 20.97 25.19
CA ARG A 321 -35.21 21.21 25.70
C ARG A 321 -35.17 21.84 27.09
N GLN A 322 -34.35 21.30 28.00
CA GLN A 322 -34.21 21.82 29.36
C GLN A 322 -33.73 23.27 29.37
N ILE A 323 -32.73 23.62 28.56
CA ILE A 323 -32.26 25.01 28.45
C ILE A 323 -33.38 25.93 27.94
N ILE A 324 -34.12 25.50 26.91
CA ILE A 324 -35.24 26.28 26.34
C ILE A 324 -36.35 26.52 27.36
N GLU A 325 -36.70 25.49 28.15
CA GLU A 325 -37.76 25.56 29.17
C GLU A 325 -37.34 26.44 30.36
N THR A 326 -36.06 26.41 30.75
CA THR A 326 -35.56 27.11 31.93
C THR A 326 -35.09 28.53 31.65
N ASN A 327 -34.60 28.82 30.44
CA ASN A 327 -34.01 30.10 30.05
C ASN A 327 -34.54 30.57 28.67
N PRO A 328 -35.83 30.92 28.54
CA PRO A 328 -36.45 31.26 27.27
C PRO A 328 -35.81 32.49 26.58
N GLU A 329 -35.22 33.41 27.34
CA GLU A 329 -34.48 34.57 26.84
C GLU A 329 -33.23 34.17 26.03
N VAL A 330 -32.62 33.02 26.32
CA VAL A 330 -31.46 32.51 25.58
C VAL A 330 -31.83 32.18 24.14
N VAL A 331 -33.05 31.69 23.91
CA VAL A 331 -33.56 31.40 22.56
C VAL A 331 -33.68 32.69 21.74
N GLN A 332 -34.16 33.76 22.35
CA GLN A 332 -34.29 35.07 21.69
C GLN A 332 -32.92 35.66 21.36
N GLN A 333 -31.95 35.56 22.28
CA GLN A 333 -30.58 36.00 22.05
C GLN A 333 -29.90 35.20 20.93
N LEU A 334 -30.11 33.89 20.88
CA LEU A 334 -29.55 33.03 19.84
C LEU A 334 -30.17 33.33 18.46
N ALA A 335 -31.48 33.57 18.41
CA ALA A 335 -32.17 33.97 17.19
C ALA A 335 -31.68 35.34 16.68
N ALA A 336 -31.51 36.31 17.59
CA ALA A 336 -30.98 37.63 17.25
C ALA A 336 -29.53 37.53 16.73
N THR A 337 -28.69 36.70 17.36
CA THR A 337 -27.30 36.48 16.93
C THR A 337 -27.24 35.87 15.53
N ARG A 338 -28.04 34.83 15.25
CA ARG A 338 -28.12 34.22 13.92
C ARG A 338 -28.63 35.18 12.85
N GLN A 339 -29.61 36.03 13.18
CA GLN A 339 -30.09 37.06 12.25
C GLN A 339 -29.00 38.09 11.95
N GLN A 340 -28.26 38.54 12.96
CA GLN A 340 -27.12 39.45 12.77
C GLN A 340 -26.02 38.81 11.92
N GLU A 341 -25.72 37.53 12.10
CA GLU A 341 -24.76 36.80 11.28
C GLU A 341 -25.23 36.66 9.82
N MET A 342 -26.51 36.34 9.59
CA MET A 342 -27.08 36.28 8.24
C MET A 342 -27.06 37.65 7.55
N VAL A 343 -27.36 38.73 8.28
CA VAL A 343 -27.29 40.10 7.76
C VAL A 343 -25.84 40.47 7.43
N ARG A 344 -24.87 40.15 8.30
CA ARG A 344 -23.43 40.34 8.02
C ARG A 344 -22.96 39.56 6.80
N ALA A 345 -23.40 38.30 6.64
CA ALA A 345 -23.07 37.46 5.50
C ALA A 345 -23.65 38.02 4.18
N ARG A 346 -24.86 38.59 4.22
CA ARG A 346 -25.51 39.21 3.05
C ARG A 346 -24.94 40.55 2.65
N LEU A 347 -24.46 41.35 3.61
CA LEU A 347 -23.92 42.68 3.35
C LEU A 347 -22.48 42.66 2.84
N GLY A 348 -21.84 41.49 2.66
CA GLY A 348 -20.44 41.38 2.24
C GLY A 348 -19.43 42.02 3.21
N MET A 349 -19.92 42.63 4.30
CA MET A 349 -19.15 43.26 5.39
C MET A 349 -18.63 42.23 6.39
N GLY A 350 -19.06 40.98 6.27
CA GLY A 350 -18.32 39.86 6.83
C GLY A 350 -17.22 39.46 5.84
N ASN A 351 -15.95 39.66 6.23
CA ASN A 351 -15.07 38.49 6.19
C ASN A 351 -15.93 37.32 6.67
N ARG A 352 -16.13 36.29 5.84
CA ARG A 352 -16.70 35.02 6.30
C ARG A 352 -16.12 34.79 7.71
N PRO A 353 -16.92 34.55 8.76
CA PRO A 353 -16.38 33.88 9.93
C PRO A 353 -15.64 32.69 9.34
N GLY A 354 -14.33 32.66 9.52
CA GLY A 354 -13.47 31.78 8.76
C GLY A 354 -14.02 30.34 8.80
N MET A 355 -13.76 29.54 7.77
CA MET A 355 -12.84 28.43 8.03
C MET A 355 -12.03 28.71 9.30
N PRO A 356 -12.15 27.88 10.36
CA PRO A 356 -11.70 28.19 11.71
C PRO A 356 -10.45 29.04 11.65
N GLN A 357 -10.59 30.34 11.96
CA GLN A 357 -9.46 31.23 12.03
C GLN A 357 -8.57 30.61 13.09
N ASP A 358 -7.34 30.34 12.68
CA ASP A 358 -6.31 29.65 13.44
C ASP A 358 -6.51 29.80 14.95
N MET A 359 -6.86 28.70 15.63
CA MET A 359 -6.45 28.57 17.02
C MET A 359 -4.93 28.86 17.05
N PRO A 360 -4.39 29.52 18.08
CA PRO A 360 -2.95 29.54 18.31
C PRO A 360 -2.45 28.08 18.26
N GLY A 361 -1.74 27.71 17.18
CA GLY A 361 -1.29 26.33 16.91
C GLY A 361 -1.83 25.63 15.66
N PHE A 362 -2.58 26.29 14.77
CA PHE A 362 -2.97 25.71 13.48
C PHE A 362 -1.87 25.95 12.41
N PRO A 363 -1.37 24.93 11.68
CA PRO A 363 -0.42 25.13 10.58
C PRO A 363 -1.14 25.45 9.26
N GLY A 364 -0.94 26.66 8.71
CA GLY A 364 -1.14 26.91 7.27
C GLY A 364 -2.02 28.09 6.82
N ALA A 365 -2.09 29.19 7.55
CA ALA A 365 -2.76 30.43 7.10
C ALA A 365 -2.22 30.96 5.74
N PRO A 366 -3.07 31.52 4.85
CA PRO A 366 -2.59 32.28 3.70
C PRO A 366 -2.48 33.78 4.04
N ALA A 367 -1.26 34.30 4.11
CA ALA A 367 -1.00 35.69 3.72
C ALA A 367 -0.94 35.75 2.19
N ALA A 368 -1.55 36.79 1.61
CA ALA A 368 -1.80 36.95 0.18
C ALA A 368 -0.53 36.89 -0.71
N THR A 369 -0.62 36.08 -1.80
CA THR A 369 -0.03 36.12 -3.18
C THR A 369 1.37 36.73 -3.47
N PRO A 370 2.02 36.43 -4.63
CA PRO A 370 1.94 35.28 -5.56
C PRO A 370 3.33 34.70 -5.94
N GLY A 371 3.45 33.40 -6.23
CA GLY A 371 4.67 32.87 -6.86
C GLY A 371 4.83 31.34 -6.89
N ILE A 372 4.55 30.77 -8.06
CA ILE A 372 5.08 29.54 -8.70
C ILE A 372 5.94 28.58 -7.83
N GLY A 373 5.52 27.32 -7.78
CA GLY A 373 6.39 26.16 -7.58
C GLY A 373 6.06 25.28 -6.36
N THR A 374 5.42 24.13 -6.60
CA THR A 374 5.50 22.95 -5.70
C THR A 374 6.96 22.44 -5.59
N PRO A 375 7.32 21.53 -4.67
CA PRO A 375 6.64 20.99 -3.46
C PRO A 375 7.56 20.92 -2.20
N ARG A 376 7.00 20.62 -1.01
CA ARG A 376 7.61 19.75 0.03
C ARG A 376 6.68 19.49 1.24
N TYR A 377 6.35 18.22 1.46
CA TYR A 377 6.20 17.61 2.80
C TYR A 377 7.61 17.36 3.40
N PRO A 378 7.83 16.98 4.69
CA PRO A 378 6.89 16.57 5.75
C PRO A 378 7.20 17.16 7.16
N GLY A 379 6.34 16.90 8.16
CA GLY A 379 6.74 16.93 9.58
C GLY A 379 5.60 17.15 10.58
N GLU A 380 5.23 16.09 11.31
CA GLU A 380 4.49 16.08 12.59
C GLU A 380 3.10 16.74 12.63
N ARG A 381 2.07 15.93 12.30
CA ARG A 381 0.71 16.16 12.79
C ARG A 381 0.65 15.67 14.24
N ASP A 382 0.30 16.55 15.16
CA ASP A 382 0.18 16.24 16.58
C ASP A 382 -1.07 15.37 16.82
N TYR A 383 -0.87 14.06 16.98
CA TYR A 383 -1.94 13.04 17.09
C TYR A 383 -2.53 12.92 18.51
N ASP A 384 -2.11 13.77 19.47
CA ASP A 384 -2.41 13.64 20.91
C ASP A 384 -3.45 14.64 21.47
N LEU A 385 -4.27 15.25 20.59
CA LEU A 385 -5.33 16.22 21.00
C LEU A 385 -6.34 15.67 22.02
N TRP A 386 -6.51 14.35 22.11
CA TRP A 386 -7.40 13.69 23.07
C TRP A 386 -6.93 13.79 24.53
N ARG A 387 -5.65 14.10 24.81
CA ARG A 387 -5.14 14.28 26.19
C ARG A 387 -5.59 15.59 26.85
N ARG A 388 -6.29 16.46 26.11
CA ARG A 388 -6.79 17.76 26.59
C ARG A 388 -8.27 17.75 26.98
N TYR A 389 -8.96 16.62 26.81
CA TYR A 389 -10.36 16.37 27.16
C TYR A 389 -10.46 15.09 27.99
#